data_AF-A0A6N8BSH1-F1
#
_entry.id   AF-A0A6N8BSH1-F1
#
_cell.length_a   1.000
_cell.length_b   1.000
_cell.length_c   1.000
_cell.angle_alpha   90.00
_cell.angle_beta   90.00
_cell.angle_gamma   90.00
#
_symmetry.space_group_name_H-M   'P 1'
#
loop_
_entity.id
_entity.type
_entity.pdbx_description
1 polymer ?
#
loop_
_entity_poly.entity_id
_entity_poly.type
_entity_poly.pdbx_seq_one_letter_code
_entity_poly.pdbx_strand_id
1 'polypeptide(L)' 'MNQISNSPPKPLPCSPAMARVLVNLYRGLPPWRHLFGRAMFGGSGQTECALRDRGWVTGRGNDLELTVAGRERAADLV' A
#
# COMPACT_ATOMS: atom_id res chain seq x y z
N MET A 1 -33.78 15.36 -12.69
CA MET A 1 -33.00 15.60 -11.47
C MET A 1 -32.37 14.27 -11.06
N ASN A 2 -31.10 14.01 -11.42
CA ASN A 2 -30.44 12.74 -11.08
C ASN A 2 -29.78 12.85 -9.70
N GLN A 3 -30.20 11.98 -8.78
CA GLN A 3 -29.56 11.76 -7.50
C GLN A 3 -28.10 11.32 -7.73
N ILE A 4 -27.16 12.20 -7.44
CA ILE A 4 -25.74 11.85 -7.29
C ILE A 4 -25.63 11.14 -5.94
N SER A 5 -25.57 9.81 -5.98
CA SER A 5 -25.32 8.99 -4.81
C SER A 5 -23.92 9.33 -4.27
N ASN A 6 -23.86 10.22 -3.28
CA ASN A 6 -22.65 10.60 -2.53
C ASN A 6 -22.26 9.47 -1.57
N SER A 7 -22.18 8.24 -2.07
CA SER A 7 -21.47 7.22 -1.32
C SER A 7 -19.99 7.61 -1.39
N PRO A 8 -19.29 7.84 -0.26
CA PRO A 8 -17.85 8.05 -0.31
C PRO A 8 -17.26 6.88 -1.11
N PRO A 9 -16.37 7.14 -2.09
CA PRO A 9 -15.84 6.08 -2.93
C PRO A 9 -15.30 5.00 -2.00
N LYS A 10 -15.88 3.80 -2.08
CA LYS A 10 -15.44 2.68 -1.24
C LYS A 10 -13.93 2.62 -1.39
N PRO A 11 -13.16 2.70 -0.30
CA PRO A 11 -11.72 2.78 -0.39
C PRO A 11 -11.23 1.61 -1.25
N LEU A 12 -10.48 1.91 -2.32
CA LEU A 12 -10.01 0.92 -3.28
C LEU A 12 -9.51 -0.32 -2.51
N PRO A 13 -9.95 -1.53 -2.87
CA PRO A 13 -9.63 -2.73 -2.11
C PRO A 13 -8.11 -2.84 -1.98
N CYS A 14 -7.63 -2.81 -0.74
CA CYS A 14 -6.23 -2.94 -0.38
C CYS A 14 -6.06 -4.34 0.21
N SER A 15 -5.23 -5.16 -0.41
CA SER A 15 -4.97 -6.49 0.16
C SER A 15 -4.25 -6.34 1.51
N PRO A 16 -4.37 -7.30 2.44
CA PRO A 16 -3.69 -7.24 3.73
C PRO A 16 -2.16 -7.08 3.61
N ALA A 17 -1.56 -7.64 2.56
CA ALA A 17 -0.13 -7.48 2.28
C ALA A 17 0.22 -6.04 1.87
N MET A 18 -0.55 -5.45 0.96
CA MET A 18 -0.37 -4.05 0.54
C MET A 18 -0.53 -3.09 1.71
N ALA A 19 -1.56 -3.29 2.53
CA ALA A 19 -1.83 -2.44 3.69
C ALA A 19 -0.64 -2.46 4.67
N ARG A 20 -0.07 -3.64 4.93
CA ARG A 20 1.12 -3.78 5.80
C ARG A 20 2.34 -3.07 5.24
N VAL A 21 2.56 -3.12 3.92
CA VAL A 21 3.65 -2.36 3.28
C VAL A 21 3.46 -0.86 3.47
N LEU A 22 2.26 -0.34 3.16
CA LEU A 22 1.93 1.08 3.30
C LEU A 22 2.12 1.56 4.75
N VAL A 23 1.59 0.80 5.73
CA VAL A 23 1.71 1.12 7.16
C VAL A 23 3.16 1.06 7.63
N ASN A 24 3.96 0.10 7.17
CA ASN A 24 5.38 0.04 7.52
C ASN A 24 6.12 1.27 7.00
N LEU A 25 5.96 1.60 5.71
CA LEU A 25 6.59 2.76 5.11
C LEU A 25 6.16 4.05 5.80
N TYR A 26 4.88 4.18 6.16
CA TYR A 26 4.35 5.33 6.88
C TYR A 26 4.98 5.50 8.27
N ARG A 27 5.28 4.39 8.94
CA ARG A 27 5.96 4.36 10.24
C ARG A 27 7.49 4.46 10.13
N GLY A 28 8.05 4.63 8.93
CA GLY A 28 9.51 4.62 8.71
C GLY A 28 10.16 3.25 8.91
N LEU A 29 9.38 2.17 8.80
CA LEU A 29 9.85 0.79 8.90
C LEU A 29 10.08 0.19 7.51
N PRO A 30 10.94 -0.84 7.38
CA PRO A 30 11.13 -1.53 6.12
C PRO A 30 9.80 -2.06 5.55
N PRO A 31 9.51 -1.88 4.25
CA PRO A 31 8.23 -2.24 3.62
C PRO A 31 7.86 -3.71 3.89
N TRP A 32 8.85 -4.58 3.76
CA TRP A 32 8.72 -6.03 3.91
C TRP A 32 8.97 -6.54 5.33
N ARG A 33 8.97 -5.66 6.36
CA ARG A 33 9.21 -6.05 7.77
C ARG A 33 8.32 -7.24 8.20
N HIS A 34 7.09 -7.29 7.72
CA HIS A 34 6.12 -8.35 8.02
C HIS A 34 6.41 -9.70 7.34
N LEU A 35 7.38 -9.77 6.43
CA LEU A 35 7.84 -10.97 5.74
C LEU A 35 9.15 -11.52 6.32
N PHE A 36 9.85 -10.79 7.18
CA PHE A 36 11.07 -11.29 7.83
C PHE A 36 10.77 -12.56 8.63
N GLY A 37 11.55 -13.62 8.40
CA GLY A 37 11.37 -14.92 9.06
C GLY A 37 10.26 -15.80 8.48
N ARG A 38 9.52 -15.33 7.46
CA ARG A 38 8.64 -16.19 6.67
C ARG A 38 9.41 -16.74 5.47
N ALA A 39 9.45 -18.06 5.35
CA ALA A 39 9.92 -18.72 4.14
C ALA A 39 9.09 -18.19 2.96
N MET A 40 9.76 -17.66 1.94
CA MET A 40 9.23 -17.03 0.72
C MET A 40 8.95 -15.51 0.78
N PHE A 41 9.94 -14.73 0.33
CA PHE A 41 9.74 -13.39 -0.24
C PHE A 41 8.96 -13.41 -1.58
N GLY A 42 8.46 -14.56 -2.05
CA GLY A 42 7.86 -14.71 -3.39
C GLY A 42 6.62 -13.85 -3.69
N GLY A 43 5.94 -13.33 -2.67
CA GLY A 43 4.78 -12.43 -2.82
C GLY A 43 5.11 -10.93 -2.89
N SER A 44 6.36 -10.52 -2.64
CA SER A 44 6.72 -9.09 -2.58
C SER A 44 6.66 -8.41 -3.95
N GLY A 45 7.08 -9.10 -5.01
CA GLY A 45 7.07 -8.53 -6.38
C GLY A 45 5.67 -8.17 -6.89
N GLN A 46 4.67 -9.05 -6.68
CA GLN A 46 3.28 -8.75 -7.07
C GLN A 46 2.69 -7.60 -6.25
N THR A 47 3.00 -7.57 -4.95
CA THR A 47 2.55 -6.51 -4.04
C THR A 47 3.17 -5.16 -4.44
N GLU A 48 4.47 -5.16 -4.76
CA GLU A 48 5.18 -3.97 -5.25
C GLU A 48 4.58 -3.44 -6.54
N CYS A 49 4.40 -4.29 -7.56
CA CYS A 49 3.78 -3.88 -8.82
C CYS A 49 2.38 -3.31 -8.59
N ALA A 50 1.54 -3.97 -7.79
CA ALA A 50 0.19 -3.48 -7.50
C ALA A 50 0.17 -2.12 -6.77
N LEU A 51 1.12 -1.88 -5.85
CA LEU A 51 1.24 -0.59 -5.16
C LEU A 51 1.73 0.52 -6.12
N ARG A 52 2.66 0.19 -7.02
CA ARG A 52 3.23 1.14 -7.98
C ARG A 52 2.26 1.46 -9.11
N ASP A 53 1.53 0.48 -9.62
CA ASP A 53 0.48 0.66 -10.63
C ASP A 53 -0.65 1.57 -10.13
N ARG A 54 -0.90 1.56 -8.81
CA ARG A 54 -1.83 2.49 -8.14
C ARG A 54 -1.23 3.85 -7.83
N GLY A 55 0.05 4.05 -8.09
CA GLY A 55 0.77 5.29 -7.79
C GLY A 55 0.89 5.57 -6.30
N TRP A 56 0.77 4.56 -5.42
CA TRP A 56 0.89 4.74 -3.97
C TRP A 56 2.34 4.67 -3.48
N VAL A 57 3.20 3.98 -4.22
CA VAL A 57 4.63 3.89 -3.91
C VAL A 57 5.47 4.18 -5.13
N THR A 58 6.70 4.62 -4.88
CA THR A 58 7.78 4.75 -5.85
C THR A 58 9.02 3.99 -5.35
N GLY A 59 10.00 3.75 -6.21
CA GLY A 59 11.17 2.93 -5.87
C GLY A 59 10.95 1.42 -6.08
N ARG A 60 11.86 0.60 -5.53
CA ARG A 60 11.84 -0.87 -5.65
C ARG A 60 12.47 -1.55 -4.44
N GLY A 61 12.04 -2.77 -4.15
CA GLY A 61 12.65 -3.61 -3.12
C GLY A 61 12.55 -2.98 -1.73
N ASN A 62 13.68 -2.74 -1.08
CA ASN A 62 13.71 -2.08 0.24
C ASN A 62 13.70 -0.55 0.14
N ASP A 63 13.99 0.02 -1.04
CA ASP A 63 13.99 1.46 -1.29
C ASP A 63 12.62 1.96 -1.78
N LEU A 64 11.55 1.30 -1.34
CA LEU A 64 10.18 1.74 -1.62
C LEU A 64 9.84 2.95 -0.76
N GLU A 65 9.27 3.98 -1.37
CA GLU A 65 8.84 5.20 -0.72
C GLU A 65 7.36 5.48 -1.00
N LEU A 66 6.67 6.12 -0.05
CA LEU A 66 5.29 6.55 -0.25
C LEU A 66 5.22 7.80 -1.12
N THR A 67 4.33 7.79 -2.11
CA THR A 67 3.89 9.02 -2.77
C THR A 67 2.92 9.80 -1.87
N VAL A 68 2.49 10.98 -2.31
CA VAL A 68 1.43 11.74 -1.61
C VAL A 68 0.16 10.89 -1.45
N ALA A 69 -0.32 10.28 -2.54
CA ALA A 69 -1.51 9.41 -2.52
C ALA A 69 -1.32 8.17 -1.64
N GLY A 70 -0.12 7.58 -1.64
CA GLY A 70 0.18 6.45 -0.76
C GLY A 70 0.24 6.82 0.71
N ARG A 71 0.69 8.03 1.04
CA ARG A 71 0.72 8.56 2.41
C ARG A 71 -0.67 8.81 2.95
N GLU A 72 -1.54 9.46 2.17
CA GLU A 72 -2.96 9.63 2.52
C GLU A 72 -3.61 8.26 2.75
N ARG A 73 -3.37 7.32 1.82
CA ARG A 73 -3.92 5.98 1.93
C ARG A 73 -3.38 5.20 3.13
N ALA A 74 -2.12 5.37 3.47
CA ALA A 74 -1.52 4.75 4.64
C ALA A 74 -2.07 5.34 5.94
N ALA A 75 -2.33 6.66 5.98
CA ALA A 75 -2.95 7.32 7.11
C ALA A 75 -4.38 6.83 7.38
N ASP A 76 -5.16 6.53 6.33
CA ASP A 76 -6.49 5.90 6.47
C ASP A 76 -6.45 4.48 7.05
N LEU A 77 -5.30 3.80 6.98
CA LEU A 77 -5.13 2.40 7.40
C LEU A 77 -4.55 2.25 8.82
N VAL A 78 -3.99 3.33 9.40
CA VAL A 78 -3.41 3.39 10.74
C VAL A 78 -4.47 3.78 11.77
#